data_AF-A0A7X1HL00-F1
#
_entry.id   AF-A0A7X1HL00-F1
#
_cell.length_a   1.000
_cell.length_b   1.000
_cell.length_c   1.000
_cell.angle_alpha   90.00
_cell.angle_beta   90.00
_cell.angle_gamma   90.00
#
_symmetry.space_group_name_H-M   'P 1'
#
loop_
_entity.id
_entity.type
_entity.pdbx_description
1 polymer ?
#
loop_
_entity_poly.entity_id
_entity_poly.type
_entity_poly.pdbx_seq_one_letter_code
_entity_poly.pdbx_strand_id
1 'polypeptide(L)'
;MINNILSSAVLAGLIVYFQTNRDNKLKYITEERKNWRERIKKLISELISLLKNYDSDKNDKKEIDRILVELRLNLNPLDKEDIKIIQTLDEIEISLEKLDNKKLNILVEQVQFLLKFEWEKAKNEAKNKNLVLEIGIGIIILLNVYLIKSEKIDSICIFTLFSLIIILILLCIRYCDREKRNSVDDLDIKKRTYIMKTKTDKKRKVNIGMVILKILLIIIIPYLIYYKF
;
A
#
# COMPACT_ATOMS: atom_id res chain seq x y z
N MET A 1 -39.26 19.47 12.23
CA MET A 1 -37.94 19.88 12.76
C MET A 1 -37.10 18.69 13.23
N ILE A 2 -37.67 17.75 14.02
CA ILE A 2 -37.01 16.54 14.52
C ILE A 2 -36.44 15.62 13.41
N ASN A 3 -37.18 15.39 12.32
CA ASN A 3 -36.70 14.56 11.20
C ASN A 3 -35.45 15.11 10.49
N ASN A 4 -35.28 16.43 10.43
CA ASN A 4 -34.11 17.04 9.81
C ASN A 4 -32.87 16.91 10.72
N ILE A 5 -33.06 16.96 12.04
CA ILE A 5 -32.00 16.78 13.04
C ILE A 5 -31.55 15.32 13.11
N LEU A 6 -32.48 14.36 13.01
CA LEU A 6 -32.11 12.93 12.93
C LEU A 6 -31.30 12.64 11.65
N SER A 7 -31.69 13.20 10.51
CA SER A 7 -30.98 12.98 9.25
C SER A 7 -29.55 13.57 9.24
N SER A 8 -29.35 14.73 9.86
CA SER A 8 -28.02 15.35 9.95
C SER A 8 -27.12 14.65 10.97
N ALA A 9 -27.68 14.16 12.08
CA ALA A 9 -26.94 13.39 13.08
C ALA A 9 -26.46 12.03 12.54
N VAL A 10 -27.28 11.34 11.74
CA VAL A 10 -26.89 10.08 11.09
C VAL A 10 -25.76 10.30 10.07
N LEU A 11 -25.85 11.35 9.25
CA LEU A 11 -24.78 11.71 8.30
C LEU A 11 -23.48 12.08 9.03
N ALA A 12 -23.55 12.90 10.08
CA ALA A 12 -22.39 13.25 10.89
C ALA A 12 -21.76 12.00 11.54
N GLY A 13 -22.58 11.11 12.11
CA GLY A 13 -22.13 9.84 12.69
C GLY A 13 -21.44 8.92 11.68
N LEU A 14 -21.97 8.85 10.45
CA LEU A 14 -21.37 8.06 9.36
C LEU A 14 -20.01 8.62 8.93
N ILE A 15 -19.91 9.95 8.78
CA ILE A 15 -18.65 10.64 8.43
C ILE A 15 -17.59 10.39 9.51
N VAL A 16 -17.97 10.57 10.78
CA VAL A 16 -17.09 10.31 11.93
C VAL A 16 -16.67 8.85 11.95
N TYR A 17 -17.59 7.90 11.76
CA TYR A 17 -17.26 6.47 11.73
C TYR A 17 -16.23 6.11 10.65
N PHE A 18 -16.41 6.60 9.42
CA PHE A 18 -15.47 6.34 8.32
C PHE A 18 -14.11 7.00 8.53
N GLN A 19 -14.08 8.22 9.06
CA GLN A 19 -12.84 8.92 9.41
C GLN A 19 -12.11 8.18 10.54
N THR A 20 -12.78 7.91 11.65
CA THR A 20 -12.19 7.26 12.82
C THR A 20 -11.67 5.85 12.53
N ASN A 21 -12.41 5.03 11.77
CA ASN A 21 -11.98 3.66 11.47
C ASN A 21 -10.72 3.63 10.56
N ARG A 22 -10.65 4.56 9.59
CA ARG A 22 -9.49 4.72 8.72
C ARG A 22 -8.28 5.23 9.51
N ASP A 23 -8.47 6.26 10.31
CA ASP A 23 -7.40 6.87 11.08
C ASP A 23 -6.85 5.90 12.14
N ASN A 24 -7.71 5.09 12.76
CA ASN A 24 -7.29 4.04 13.69
C ASN A 24 -6.46 2.94 13.01
N LYS A 25 -6.89 2.43 11.84
CA LYS A 25 -6.10 1.44 11.07
C LYS A 25 -4.76 2.00 10.63
N LEU A 26 -4.75 3.24 10.12
CA LEU A 26 -3.53 3.89 9.67
C LEU A 26 -2.57 4.12 10.85
N LYS A 27 -3.09 4.58 11.99
CA LYS A 27 -2.32 4.78 13.22
C LYS A 27 -1.71 3.47 13.70
N TYR A 28 -2.49 2.39 13.72
CA TYR A 28 -2.01 1.07 14.11
C TYR A 28 -0.86 0.59 13.21
N ILE A 29 -1.05 0.58 11.89
CA ILE A 29 -0.01 0.16 10.94
C ILE A 29 1.23 1.06 11.03
N THR A 30 1.04 2.37 11.25
CA THR A 30 2.16 3.31 11.38
C THR A 30 2.98 3.05 12.65
N GLU A 31 2.31 2.73 13.77
CA GLU A 31 2.99 2.39 15.02
C GLU A 31 3.71 1.04 14.90
N GLU A 32 3.07 0.01 14.33
CA GLU A 32 3.72 -1.29 14.07
C GLU A 32 4.96 -1.13 13.19
N ARG A 33 4.88 -0.32 12.12
CA ARG A 33 6.04 -0.03 11.26
C ARG A 33 7.14 0.74 11.97
N LYS A 34 6.79 1.65 12.90
CA LYS A 34 7.76 2.35 13.72
C LYS A 34 8.46 1.39 14.67
N ASN A 35 7.70 0.53 15.35
CA ASN A 35 8.23 -0.51 16.23
C ASN A 35 9.16 -1.46 15.47
N TRP A 36 8.74 -1.91 14.29
CA TRP A 36 9.57 -2.75 13.42
C TRP A 36 10.87 -2.05 13.00
N ARG A 37 10.85 -0.78 12.57
CA ARG A 37 12.08 -0.03 12.22
C ARG A 37 13.04 0.10 13.40
N GLU A 38 12.53 0.42 14.59
CA GLU A 38 13.35 0.51 15.79
C GLU A 38 13.91 -0.86 16.20
N ARG A 39 13.14 -1.94 16.00
CA ARG A 39 13.61 -3.31 16.23
C ARG A 39 14.77 -3.66 15.29
N ILE A 40 14.63 -3.42 13.98
CA ILE A 40 15.70 -3.66 12.99
C ILE A 40 16.96 -2.88 13.35
N LYS A 41 16.86 -1.57 13.66
CA LYS A 41 18.02 -0.75 14.04
C LYS A 41 18.73 -1.31 15.27
N LYS A 42 17.96 -1.67 16.30
CA LYS A 42 18.49 -2.23 17.54
C LYS A 42 19.22 -3.54 17.28
N LEU A 43 18.58 -4.50 16.61
CA LEU A 43 19.16 -5.81 16.32
C LEU A 43 20.45 -5.70 15.49
N ILE A 44 20.46 -4.85 14.47
CA ILE A 44 21.67 -4.64 13.64
C ILE A 44 22.79 -3.98 14.44
N SER A 45 22.48 -2.99 15.28
CA SER A 45 23.47 -2.36 16.15
C SER A 45 24.07 -3.35 17.16
N GLU A 46 23.23 -4.17 17.78
CA GLU A 46 23.66 -5.22 18.73
C GLU A 46 24.53 -6.27 18.02
N LEU A 47 24.08 -6.76 16.85
CA LEU A 47 24.81 -7.71 16.04
C LEU A 47 26.21 -7.19 15.69
N ILE A 48 26.32 -5.97 15.16
CA ILE A 48 27.60 -5.38 14.78
C ILE A 48 28.52 -5.20 15.99
N SER A 49 27.97 -4.78 17.13
CA SER A 49 28.74 -4.62 18.36
C SER A 49 29.33 -5.94 18.85
N LEU A 50 28.54 -7.03 18.80
CA LEU A 50 29.01 -8.36 19.17
C LEU A 50 30.03 -8.88 18.17
N LEU A 51 29.78 -8.75 16.87
CA LEU A 51 30.68 -9.24 15.83
C LEU A 51 32.04 -8.52 15.83
N LYS A 52 32.08 -7.22 16.14
CA LYS A 52 33.34 -6.47 16.23
C LYS A 52 34.20 -6.84 17.44
N ASN A 53 33.56 -7.28 18.53
CA ASN A 53 34.23 -7.67 19.76
C ASN A 53 34.22 -9.20 19.96
N TYR A 54 33.94 -9.93 18.87
CA TYR A 54 33.72 -11.37 18.93
C TYR A 54 34.95 -12.07 19.47
N ASP A 55 34.73 -12.85 20.51
CA ASP A 55 35.75 -13.60 21.20
C ASP A 55 35.22 -15.03 21.38
N SER A 56 35.90 -16.00 20.76
CA SER A 56 35.45 -17.40 20.74
C SER A 56 35.35 -18.03 22.13
N ASP A 57 36.03 -17.48 23.13
CA ASP A 57 35.99 -17.95 24.52
C ASP A 57 34.80 -17.36 25.32
N LYS A 58 34.13 -16.33 24.78
CA LYS A 58 32.91 -15.76 25.35
C LYS A 58 31.69 -16.45 24.73
N ASN A 59 30.62 -16.56 25.50
CA ASN A 59 29.34 -17.17 25.07
C ASN A 59 28.59 -16.30 24.02
N ASP A 60 29.31 -15.53 23.21
CA ASP A 60 28.82 -14.55 22.25
C ASP A 60 28.12 -15.24 21.08
N LYS A 61 28.55 -16.45 20.72
CA LYS A 61 27.94 -17.23 19.63
C LYS A 61 26.45 -17.46 19.83
N LYS A 62 26.03 -17.83 21.04
CA LYS A 62 24.61 -18.06 21.36
C LYS A 62 23.78 -16.79 21.20
N GLU A 63 24.33 -15.64 21.58
CA GLU A 63 23.64 -14.36 21.47
C GLU A 63 23.59 -13.86 20.02
N ILE A 64 24.67 -14.07 19.26
CA ILE A 64 24.70 -13.81 17.81
C ILE A 64 23.64 -14.66 17.10
N ASP A 65 23.58 -15.97 17.36
CA ASP A 65 22.59 -16.86 16.77
C ASP A 65 21.16 -16.39 17.08
N ARG A 66 20.91 -15.98 18.33
CA ARG A 66 19.62 -15.39 18.75
C ARG A 66 19.27 -14.17 17.90
N ILE A 67 20.19 -13.24 17.73
CA ILE A 67 19.97 -12.00 16.97
C ILE A 67 19.78 -12.29 15.48
N LEU A 68 20.54 -13.22 14.90
CA LEU A 68 20.41 -13.62 13.49
C LEU A 68 19.03 -14.22 13.21
N VAL A 69 18.56 -15.14 14.05
CA VAL A 69 17.20 -15.69 13.95
C VAL A 69 16.16 -14.57 14.02
N GLU A 70 16.33 -13.64 14.96
CA GLU A 70 15.38 -12.56 15.13
C GLU A 70 15.33 -11.59 13.95
N LEU A 71 16.48 -11.27 13.36
CA LEU A 71 16.55 -10.48 12.15
C LEU A 71 15.83 -11.16 11.00
N ARG A 72 16.05 -12.47 10.79
CA ARG A 72 15.36 -13.24 9.76
C ARG A 72 13.84 -13.24 9.93
N LEU A 73 13.34 -13.29 11.18
CA LEU A 73 11.90 -13.21 11.45
C LEU A 73 11.29 -11.83 11.15
N ASN A 74 12.11 -10.76 11.18
CA ASN A 74 11.66 -9.41 10.86
C ASN A 74 11.78 -9.07 9.35
N LEU A 75 12.42 -9.93 8.55
CA LEU A 75 12.62 -9.75 7.12
C LEU A 75 11.64 -10.62 6.31
N ASN A 76 11.28 -10.17 5.11
CA ASN A 76 10.39 -10.89 4.22
C ASN A 76 11.19 -11.82 3.28
N PRO A 77 11.07 -13.15 3.40
CA PRO A 77 11.83 -14.09 2.56
C PRO A 77 11.38 -14.11 1.09
N LEU A 78 10.33 -13.38 0.73
CA LEU A 78 9.84 -13.23 -0.64
C LEU A 78 10.25 -11.89 -1.28
N ASP A 79 10.77 -10.95 -0.50
CA ASP A 79 11.25 -9.67 -1.01
C ASP A 79 12.71 -9.76 -1.47
N LYS A 80 13.00 -9.21 -2.65
CA LYS A 80 14.32 -9.35 -3.27
C LYS A 80 15.43 -8.65 -2.51
N GLU A 81 15.15 -7.49 -1.90
CA GLU A 81 16.16 -6.74 -1.15
C GLU A 81 16.36 -7.37 0.23
N ASP A 82 15.28 -7.85 0.86
CA ASP A 82 15.37 -8.60 2.12
C ASP A 82 16.12 -9.92 1.95
N ILE A 83 15.92 -10.64 0.84
CA ILE A 83 16.70 -11.86 0.52
C ILE A 83 18.20 -11.56 0.46
N LYS A 84 18.62 -10.42 -0.08
CA LYS A 84 20.05 -10.04 -0.09
C LYS A 84 20.58 -9.82 1.33
N ILE A 85 19.78 -9.20 2.21
CA ILE A 85 20.14 -9.04 3.61
C ILE A 85 20.28 -10.41 4.27
N ILE A 86 19.31 -11.31 4.06
CA ILE A 86 19.34 -12.68 4.60
C ILE A 86 20.60 -13.42 4.13
N GLN A 87 20.94 -13.34 2.84
CA GLN A 87 22.17 -13.94 2.31
C GLN A 87 23.43 -13.38 2.96
N THR A 88 23.50 -12.05 3.16
CA THR A 88 24.61 -11.43 3.88
C THR A 88 24.70 -11.94 5.33
N LEU A 89 23.56 -12.11 6.01
CA LEU A 89 23.49 -12.66 7.37
C LEU A 89 23.98 -14.12 7.42
N ASP A 90 23.57 -14.95 6.45
CA ASP A 90 24.01 -16.35 6.34
C ASP A 90 25.53 -16.43 6.11
N GLU A 91 26.06 -15.55 5.25
CA GLU A 91 27.51 -15.46 5.04
C GLU A 91 28.26 -15.03 6.30
N ILE A 92 27.71 -14.12 7.09
CA ILE A 92 28.28 -13.68 8.37
C ILE A 92 28.30 -14.84 9.36
N GLU A 93 27.20 -15.59 9.47
CA GLU A 93 27.10 -16.77 10.36
C GLU A 93 28.15 -17.83 10.03
N ILE A 94 28.38 -18.09 8.74
CA ILE A 94 29.39 -19.05 8.27
C ILE A 94 30.83 -18.56 8.53
N SER A 95 31.05 -17.24 8.50
CA SER A 95 32.39 -16.64 8.52
C SER A 95 32.75 -15.92 9.82
N LEU A 96 32.09 -16.23 10.94
CA LEU A 96 32.28 -15.57 12.24
C LEU A 96 33.75 -15.39 12.66
N GLU A 97 34.57 -16.44 12.55
CA GLU A 97 35.98 -16.42 12.96
C GLU A 97 36.90 -15.61 12.03
N LYS A 98 36.46 -15.35 10.79
CA LYS A 98 37.25 -14.68 9.74
C LYS A 98 36.50 -13.50 9.14
N LEU A 99 35.65 -12.86 9.94
CA LEU A 99 34.75 -11.85 9.46
C LEU A 99 35.51 -10.56 9.12
N ASP A 100 35.35 -10.10 7.88
CA ASP A 100 35.91 -8.82 7.44
C ASP A 100 34.92 -7.67 7.71
N ASN A 101 35.44 -6.54 8.18
CA ASN A 101 34.71 -5.28 8.32
C ASN A 101 33.97 -4.86 7.05
N LYS A 102 34.49 -5.23 5.86
CA LYS A 102 33.80 -4.96 4.60
C LYS A 102 32.41 -5.60 4.53
N LYS A 103 32.25 -6.84 5.03
CA LYS A 103 30.95 -7.52 5.04
C LYS A 103 29.97 -6.86 6.01
N LEU A 104 30.46 -6.44 7.18
CA LEU A 104 29.67 -5.68 8.13
C LEU A 104 29.16 -4.36 7.52
N ASN A 105 30.01 -3.65 6.77
CA ASN A 105 29.63 -2.42 6.10
C ASN A 105 28.57 -2.66 5.01
N ILE A 106 28.68 -3.76 4.25
CA ILE A 106 27.66 -4.15 3.25
C ILE A 106 26.32 -4.40 3.93
N LEU A 107 26.29 -5.13 5.05
CA LEU A 107 25.05 -5.35 5.82
C LEU A 107 24.43 -4.03 6.28
N VAL A 108 25.24 -3.12 6.83
CA VAL A 108 24.79 -1.79 7.27
C VAL A 108 24.17 -1.03 6.12
N GLU A 109 24.83 -1.00 4.96
CA GLU A 109 24.35 -0.31 3.77
C GLU A 109 23.01 -0.88 3.28
N GLN A 110 22.87 -2.20 3.21
CA GLN A 110 21.62 -2.85 2.82
C GLN A 110 20.47 -2.49 3.76
N VAL A 111 20.71 -2.49 5.08
CA VAL A 111 19.72 -2.10 6.08
C VAL A 111 19.38 -0.61 6.00
N GLN A 112 20.36 0.26 5.75
CA GLN A 112 20.11 1.69 5.53
C GLN A 112 19.17 1.92 4.35
N PHE A 113 19.37 1.18 3.25
CA PHE A 113 18.48 1.25 2.10
C PHE A 113 17.07 0.75 2.42
N LEU A 114 16.94 -0.37 3.13
CA LEU A 114 15.65 -0.90 3.59
C LEU A 114 14.89 0.14 4.42
N LEU A 115 15.55 0.75 5.41
CA LEU A 115 14.94 1.75 6.29
C LEU A 115 14.56 3.03 5.53
N LYS A 116 15.39 3.47 4.57
CA LYS A 116 15.10 4.63 3.72
C LYS A 116 13.92 4.38 2.80
N PHE A 117 13.82 3.19 2.23
CA PHE A 117 12.71 2.79 1.38
C PHE A 117 11.38 2.80 2.15
N GLU A 118 11.34 2.16 3.32
CA GLU A 118 10.14 2.13 4.17
C GLU A 118 9.71 3.52 4.65
N TRP A 119 10.65 4.43 4.90
CA TRP A 119 10.35 5.83 5.21
C TRP A 119 9.65 6.56 4.05
N GLU A 120 10.17 6.46 2.83
CA GLU A 120 9.56 7.13 1.68
C GLU A 120 8.17 6.56 1.36
N LYS A 121 7.97 5.25 1.55
CA LYS A 121 6.66 4.60 1.43
C LYS A 121 5.67 5.16 2.45
N ALA A 122 6.05 5.24 3.73
CA ALA A 122 5.20 5.82 4.77
C ALA A 122 4.84 7.29 4.46
N LYS A 123 5.80 8.08 3.96
CA LYS A 123 5.56 9.46 3.51
C LYS A 123 4.58 9.53 2.34
N ASN A 124 4.67 8.61 1.39
CA ASN A 124 3.76 8.53 0.24
C ASN A 124 2.34 8.15 0.67
N GLU A 125 2.21 7.18 1.58
CA GLU A 125 0.93 6.79 2.17
C GLU A 125 0.26 7.94 2.93
N ALA A 126 1.04 8.71 3.71
CA ALA A 126 0.54 9.88 4.44
C ALA A 126 0.06 11.02 3.52
N LYS A 127 0.64 11.16 2.32
CA LYS A 127 0.22 12.13 1.32
C LYS A 127 -1.09 11.74 0.62
N ASN A 128 -1.38 10.46 0.48
CA ASN A 128 -2.54 9.95 -0.26
C ASN A 128 -3.85 10.05 0.54
N LYS A 129 -4.34 11.29 0.69
CA LYS A 129 -5.69 11.59 1.17
C LYS A 129 -6.62 11.79 -0.04
N ASN A 130 -7.14 10.71 -0.63
CA ASN A 130 -8.20 10.81 -1.65
C ASN A 130 -9.58 11.17 -1.02
N LEU A 131 -9.62 12.25 -0.23
CA LEU A 131 -10.82 12.81 0.40
C LEU A 131 -11.79 13.36 -0.65
N VAL A 132 -11.27 13.94 -1.75
CA VAL A 132 -12.07 14.53 -2.84
C VAL A 132 -13.05 13.52 -3.45
N LEU A 133 -12.61 12.29 -3.65
CA LEU A 133 -13.44 11.23 -4.21
C LEU A 133 -14.46 10.67 -3.19
N GLU A 134 -14.10 10.62 -1.91
CA GLU A 134 -15.02 10.19 -0.84
C GLU A 134 -16.14 11.23 -0.63
N ILE A 135 -15.79 12.51 -0.61
CA ILE A 135 -16.72 13.64 -0.55
C ILE A 135 -17.59 13.71 -1.81
N GLY A 136 -17.00 13.50 -2.99
CA GLY A 136 -17.72 13.53 -4.26
C GLY A 136 -18.82 12.47 -4.35
N ILE A 137 -18.55 11.24 -3.89
CA ILE A 137 -19.57 10.18 -3.82
C ILE A 137 -20.69 10.56 -2.84
N GLY A 138 -20.35 11.17 -1.70
CA GLY A 138 -21.34 11.66 -0.72
C GLY A 138 -22.28 12.73 -1.28
N ILE A 139 -21.74 13.70 -2.03
CA ILE A 139 -22.53 14.76 -2.68
C ILE A 139 -23.49 14.17 -3.73
N ILE A 140 -23.03 13.19 -4.51
CA ILE A 140 -23.85 12.52 -5.52
C ILE A 140 -25.04 11.77 -4.88
N ILE A 141 -24.80 11.07 -3.77
CA ILE A 141 -25.87 10.38 -3.03
C ILE A 141 -26.89 11.39 -2.49
N LEU A 142 -26.45 12.51 -1.91
CA LEU A 142 -27.33 13.55 -1.38
C LEU A 142 -28.20 14.21 -2.47
N LEU A 143 -27.64 14.46 -3.65
CA LEU A 143 -28.38 15.00 -4.80
C LEU A 143 -29.49 14.04 -5.26
N ASN A 144 -29.21 12.73 -5.33
CA ASN A 144 -30.21 11.72 -5.68
C ASN A 144 -31.35 11.66 -4.65
N VAL A 145 -31.03 11.72 -3.35
CA VAL A 145 -32.05 11.74 -2.27
C VAL A 145 -32.94 12.99 -2.37
N TYR A 146 -32.36 14.16 -2.66
CA TYR A 146 -33.13 15.40 -2.86
C TYR A 146 -34.10 15.28 -4.05
N LEU A 147 -33.64 14.71 -5.17
CA LEU A 147 -34.45 14.53 -6.38
C LEU A 147 -35.61 13.56 -6.16
N ILE A 148 -35.40 12.45 -5.43
CA ILE A 148 -36.47 11.51 -5.06
C ILE A 148 -37.58 12.22 -4.28
N LYS A 149 -37.22 13.12 -3.36
CA LYS A 149 -38.19 13.91 -2.58
C LYS A 149 -38.96 14.95 -3.41
N SER A 150 -38.50 15.28 -4.61
CA SER A 150 -39.13 16.27 -5.50
C SER A 150 -40.22 15.70 -6.42
N GLU A 151 -40.53 14.40 -6.31
CA GLU A 151 -41.59 13.66 -7.04
C GLU A 151 -41.56 13.74 -8.59
N LYS A 152 -40.45 14.23 -9.19
CA LYS A 152 -40.27 14.28 -10.65
C LYS A 152 -39.68 12.97 -11.21
N ILE A 153 -40.54 11.97 -11.41
CA ILE A 153 -40.16 10.59 -11.78
C ILE A 153 -39.28 10.50 -13.03
N ASP A 154 -39.63 11.19 -14.13
CA ASP A 154 -38.86 11.14 -15.38
C ASP A 154 -37.45 11.74 -15.24
N SER A 155 -37.32 12.78 -14.43
CA SER A 155 -36.01 13.39 -14.13
C SER A 155 -35.18 12.50 -13.21
N ILE A 156 -35.80 11.81 -12.25
CA ILE A 156 -35.11 10.93 -11.29
C ILE A 156 -34.37 9.79 -12.03
N CYS A 157 -35.00 9.14 -13.01
CA CYS A 157 -34.36 8.05 -13.76
C CYS A 157 -33.12 8.52 -14.55
N ILE A 158 -33.18 9.69 -15.18
CA ILE A 158 -32.06 10.24 -15.95
C ILE A 158 -30.91 10.66 -15.02
N PHE A 159 -31.22 11.33 -13.90
CA PHE A 159 -30.20 11.77 -12.93
C PHE A 159 -29.56 10.61 -12.19
N THR A 160 -30.32 9.58 -11.81
CA THR A 160 -29.78 8.37 -11.17
C THR A 160 -28.85 7.62 -12.12
N LEU A 161 -29.21 7.49 -13.39
CA LEU A 161 -28.35 6.88 -14.42
C LEU A 161 -27.04 7.68 -14.61
N PHE A 162 -27.12 9.02 -14.73
CA PHE A 162 -25.94 9.89 -14.82
C PHE A 162 -25.04 9.76 -13.58
N SER A 163 -25.64 9.68 -12.40
CA SER A 163 -24.90 9.55 -11.15
C SER A 163 -24.15 8.22 -11.05
N LEU A 164 -24.75 7.12 -11.49
CA LEU A 164 -24.11 5.81 -11.60
C LEU A 164 -22.93 5.83 -12.58
N ILE A 165 -23.09 6.50 -13.73
CA ILE A 165 -22.03 6.66 -14.72
C ILE A 165 -20.86 7.46 -14.13
N ILE A 166 -21.13 8.56 -13.42
CA ILE A 166 -20.08 9.35 -12.76
C ILE A 166 -19.35 8.52 -11.70
N ILE A 167 -20.07 7.75 -10.87
CA ILE A 167 -19.46 6.85 -9.88
C ILE A 167 -18.58 5.80 -10.55
N LEU A 168 -19.03 5.20 -11.66
CA LEU A 168 -18.24 4.25 -12.44
C LEU A 168 -16.97 4.90 -13.00
N ILE A 169 -17.06 6.11 -13.57
CA ILE A 169 -15.89 6.86 -14.08
C ILE A 169 -14.90 7.14 -12.94
N LEU A 170 -15.38 7.57 -11.77
CA LEU A 170 -14.56 7.82 -10.60
C LEU A 170 -13.87 6.55 -10.07
N LEU A 171 -14.55 5.40 -10.10
CA LEU A 171 -13.97 4.09 -9.78
C LEU A 171 -12.90 3.68 -10.81
N CYS A 172 -13.14 3.92 -12.10
CA CYS A 172 -12.17 3.68 -13.17
C CYS A 172 -10.92 4.56 -13.04
N ILE A 173 -11.08 5.85 -12.73
CA ILE A 173 -9.96 6.75 -12.46
C ILE A 173 -9.16 6.25 -11.25
N ARG A 174 -9.84 5.85 -10.16
CA ARG A 174 -9.15 5.26 -8.99
C ARG A 174 -8.41 3.98 -9.32
N TYR A 175 -8.99 3.12 -10.15
CA TYR A 175 -8.34 1.89 -10.59
C TYR A 175 -7.08 2.21 -11.41
N CYS A 176 -7.19 3.13 -12.36
CA CYS A 176 -6.07 3.59 -13.18
C CYS A 176 -4.97 4.25 -12.34
N ASP A 177 -5.31 5.10 -11.36
CA ASP A 177 -4.36 5.71 -10.43
C ASP A 177 -3.68 4.69 -9.51
N ARG A 178 -4.39 3.63 -9.11
CA ARG A 178 -3.80 2.53 -8.33
C ARG A 178 -2.82 1.73 -9.18
N GLU A 179 -3.19 1.40 -10.41
CA GLU A 179 -2.32 0.68 -11.34
C GLU A 179 -1.09 1.51 -11.71
N LYS A 180 -1.25 2.81 -11.95
CA LYS A 180 -0.15 3.74 -12.21
C LYS A 180 0.80 3.86 -11.02
N ARG A 181 0.28 3.96 -9.77
CA ARG A 181 1.13 3.95 -8.56
C ARG A 181 1.93 2.66 -8.43
N ASN A 182 1.29 1.50 -8.56
CA ASN A 182 1.98 0.21 -8.52
C ASN A 182 3.07 0.13 -9.61
N SER A 183 2.81 0.67 -10.81
CA SER A 183 3.80 0.71 -11.89
C SER A 183 4.95 1.69 -11.67
N VAL A 184 4.69 2.83 -10.98
CA VAL A 184 5.71 3.84 -10.65
C VAL A 184 6.58 3.33 -9.51
N ASP A 185 5.99 2.71 -8.49
CA ASP A 185 6.74 2.06 -7.42
C ASP A 185 7.63 0.95 -8.00
N ASP A 186 7.10 0.13 -8.92
CA ASP A 186 7.90 -0.85 -9.68
C ASP A 186 9.00 -0.19 -10.52
N LEU A 187 8.73 0.95 -11.18
CA LEU A 187 9.71 1.66 -12.01
C LEU A 187 10.80 2.35 -11.19
N ASP A 188 10.49 2.86 -10.01
CA ASP A 188 11.45 3.49 -9.10
C ASP A 188 12.32 2.42 -8.42
N ILE A 189 11.71 1.29 -8.03
CA ILE A 189 12.43 0.08 -7.63
C ILE A 189 13.33 -0.40 -8.76
N LYS A 190 12.83 -0.42 -10.00
CA LYS A 190 13.58 -0.87 -11.18
C LYS A 190 14.66 0.11 -11.61
N LYS A 191 14.49 1.43 -11.43
CA LYS A 191 15.52 2.46 -11.68
C LYS A 191 16.62 2.42 -10.63
N ARG A 192 16.26 2.19 -9.35
CA ARG A 192 17.24 2.01 -8.26
C ARG A 192 18.00 0.70 -8.40
N THR A 193 17.35 -0.37 -8.86
CA THR A 193 18.01 -1.63 -9.22
C THR A 193 18.67 -1.60 -10.61
N TYR A 194 18.38 -0.64 -11.50
CA TYR A 194 19.07 -0.50 -12.80
C TYR A 194 20.52 -0.04 -12.66
N ILE A 195 20.89 0.52 -11.51
CA ILE A 195 22.30 0.70 -11.13
C ILE A 195 23.00 -0.67 -10.95
N MET A 196 22.25 -1.79 -10.89
CA MET A 196 22.74 -3.17 -10.86
C MET A 196 21.97 -4.11 -11.82
N LYS A 197 22.29 -4.01 -13.12
CA LYS A 197 22.31 -5.08 -14.15
C LYS A 197 21.07 -6.01 -14.36
N THR A 198 20.33 -5.70 -15.43
CA THR A 198 19.68 -6.50 -16.51
C THR A 198 18.91 -7.83 -16.28
N LYS A 199 17.70 -7.85 -16.87
CA LYS A 199 16.82 -8.97 -17.35
C LYS A 199 16.15 -9.81 -16.25
N THR A 200 14.84 -10.12 -16.26
CA THR A 200 13.85 -10.36 -17.33
C THR A 200 12.44 -10.05 -16.82
N ASP A 201 11.60 -9.36 -17.62
CA ASP A 201 10.16 -9.24 -17.36
C ASP A 201 9.34 -9.93 -18.45
N LYS A 202 8.49 -10.87 -18.06
CA LYS A 202 7.43 -11.41 -18.92
C LYS A 202 6.12 -10.70 -18.54
N LYS A 203 5.81 -9.62 -19.25
CA LYS A 203 4.56 -8.85 -19.10
C LYS A 203 3.33 -9.71 -19.45
N ARG A 204 2.38 -9.85 -18.52
CA ARG A 204 0.98 -10.13 -18.89
C ARG A 204 0.37 -8.83 -19.43
N LYS A 205 0.11 -8.78 -20.74
CA LYS A 205 -0.72 -7.74 -21.35
C LYS A 205 -2.16 -8.00 -20.94
N VAL A 206 -2.72 -7.14 -20.10
CA VAL A 206 -4.17 -7.09 -19.88
C VAL A 206 -4.79 -6.48 -21.13
N ASN A 207 -5.73 -7.20 -21.73
CA ASN A 207 -6.32 -6.85 -23.02
C ASN A 207 -7.41 -5.79 -22.83
N ILE A 208 -7.00 -4.51 -22.87
CA ILE A 208 -7.86 -3.32 -22.68
C ILE A 208 -9.12 -3.35 -23.55
N GLY A 209 -9.05 -3.98 -24.74
CA GLY A 209 -10.20 -4.17 -25.62
C GLY A 209 -11.34 -4.97 -24.97
N MET A 210 -11.03 -5.90 -24.05
CA MET A 210 -12.03 -6.73 -23.38
C MET A 210 -12.79 -5.97 -22.27
N VAL A 211 -12.16 -4.94 -21.69
CA VAL A 211 -12.80 -4.04 -20.71
C VAL A 211 -13.74 -3.07 -21.43
N ILE A 212 -13.30 -2.52 -22.56
CA ILE A 212 -14.12 -1.61 -23.38
C ILE A 212 -15.36 -2.33 -23.94
N LEU A 213 -15.23 -3.58 -24.38
CA LEU A 213 -16.35 -4.38 -24.88
C LEU A 213 -17.43 -4.64 -23.81
N LYS A 214 -17.02 -4.87 -22.55
CA LYS A 214 -17.96 -5.03 -21.42
C LYS A 214 -18.71 -3.74 -21.09
N ILE A 215 -18.05 -2.60 -21.21
CA ILE A 215 -18.67 -1.28 -21.01
C ILE A 215 -19.70 -0.97 -22.10
N LEU A 216 -19.38 -1.27 -23.37
CA LEU A 216 -20.31 -1.10 -24.48
C LEU A 216 -21.57 -1.97 -24.32
N LEU A 217 -21.43 -3.21 -23.88
CA LEU A 217 -22.57 -4.10 -23.63
C LEU A 217 -23.50 -3.59 -22.51
N ILE A 218 -22.95 -3.03 -21.43
CA ILE A 218 -23.74 -2.49 -20.32
C ILE A 218 -24.52 -1.22 -20.70
N ILE A 219 -24.04 -0.45 -21.67
CA ILE A 219 -24.70 0.79 -22.14
C ILE A 219 -25.73 0.48 -23.24
N ILE A 220 -25.40 -0.42 -24.16
CA ILE A 220 -26.23 -0.70 -25.34
C ILE A 220 -27.44 -1.58 -24.99
N ILE A 221 -27.31 -2.53 -24.05
CA ILE A 221 -28.41 -3.43 -23.68
C ILE A 221 -29.61 -2.68 -23.06
N PRO A 222 -29.42 -1.77 -22.08
CA PRO A 222 -30.52 -0.97 -21.54
C PRO A 222 -31.14 -0.03 -22.59
N TYR A 223 -30.32 0.56 -23.47
CA TYR A 223 -30.78 1.45 -24.53
C TYR A 223 -31.66 0.71 -25.57
N LEU A 224 -31.28 -0.52 -25.94
CA LEU A 224 -32.06 -1.38 -26.84
C LEU A 224 -33.35 -1.91 -26.21
N ILE A 225 -33.38 -2.12 -24.89
CA ILE A 225 -34.58 -2.55 -24.17
C ILE A 225 -35.59 -1.38 -24.05
N TYR A 226 -35.10 -0.15 -23.84
CA TYR A 226 -35.93 1.04 -23.69
C TYR A 226 -36.63 1.49 -24.98
N TYR A 227 -36.03 1.23 -26.15
CA TYR A 227 -36.59 1.64 -27.46
C TYR A 227 -37.44 0.56 -28.15
N LYS A 228 -37.68 -0.59 -27.50
CA LYS A 228 -38.43 -1.71 -28.09
C LYS A 228 -39.77 -2.04 -27.40
N PHE A 229 -40.23 -1.16 -26.51
CA PHE A 229 -41.58 -1.14 -25.91
C PHE A 229 -42.08 0.31 -25.88
#